data_AF-A0A550GKK1-F1
#
_entry.id   AF-A0A550GKK1-F1
#
_cell.length_a   1.000
_cell.length_b   1.000
_cell.length_c   1.000
_cell.angle_alpha   90.00
_cell.angle_beta   90.00
_cell.angle_gamma   90.00
#
_symmetry.space_group_name_H-M   'P 1'
#
loop_
_entity.id
_entity.type
_entity.pdbx_description
1 polymer ?
#
loop_
_entity_poly.entity_id
_entity_poly.type
_entity_poly.pdbx_seq_one_letter_code
_entity_poly.pdbx_strand_id
1 'polypeptide(L)'
;AISIGMIPEFPPMKIEQVGNAAGTGARMALISRRAREEAKEIAKRVKYVELAAQPEYNQVFLDAMLFPHRDLSRFPATVRRLGGGLVLCGLHRRQHGPG
;
A
#
# COMPACT_ATOMS: atom_id res chain seq x y z
N ALA A 1 -9.07 -3.69 -1.01
CA ALA A 1 -7.66 -3.24 -0.83
C ALA A 1 -6.68 -4.41 -0.74
N ILE A 2 -6.76 -5.27 0.30
CA ILE A 2 -5.80 -6.39 0.48
C ILE A 2 -5.79 -7.37 -0.71
N SER A 3 -6.98 -7.76 -1.24
CA SER A 3 -7.08 -8.74 -2.34
C SER A 3 -6.33 -8.33 -3.62
N ILE A 4 -6.14 -7.03 -3.82
CA ILE A 4 -5.47 -6.44 -4.99
C ILE A 4 -4.09 -5.88 -4.64
N GLY A 5 -3.48 -6.28 -3.52
CA GLY A 5 -2.11 -5.85 -3.20
C GLY A 5 -1.91 -4.42 -2.72
N MET A 6 -2.95 -3.58 -2.73
CA MET A 6 -2.84 -2.16 -2.38
C MET A 6 -2.37 -1.92 -0.94
N ILE A 7 -2.72 -2.84 -0.03
CA ILE A 7 -2.37 -2.79 1.38
C ILE A 7 -1.82 -4.18 1.75
N PRO A 8 -0.75 -4.28 2.57
CA PRO A 8 -0.21 -5.56 3.00
C PRO A 8 -1.26 -6.40 3.74
N GLU A 9 -1.06 -7.70 3.76
CA GLU A 9 -1.94 -8.58 4.51
C GLU A 9 -1.62 -8.52 6.01
N PHE A 10 -2.61 -8.16 6.83
CA PHE A 10 -2.53 -8.14 8.29
C PHE A 10 -3.92 -8.42 8.90
N PRO A 11 -4.03 -8.64 10.21
CA PRO A 11 -5.32 -8.93 10.85
C PRO A 11 -6.35 -7.81 10.63
N PRO A 12 -7.57 -8.12 10.16
CA PRO A 12 -8.57 -7.11 9.75
C PRO A 12 -8.92 -6.05 10.80
N MET A 13 -8.82 -6.40 12.09
CA MET A 13 -9.16 -5.51 13.22
C MET A 13 -8.18 -4.33 13.43
N LYS A 14 -7.19 -4.13 12.56
CA LYS A 14 -6.15 -3.10 12.69
C LYS A 14 -6.31 -1.90 11.75
N ILE A 15 -7.38 -1.82 10.94
CA ILE A 15 -7.61 -0.68 10.04
C ILE A 15 -8.82 0.12 10.50
N GLU A 16 -8.64 1.43 10.55
CA GLU A 16 -9.74 2.39 10.63
C GLU A 16 -9.66 3.36 9.44
N GLN A 17 -10.81 3.65 8.82
CA GLN A 17 -10.90 4.65 7.77
C GLN A 17 -11.18 6.02 8.38
N VAL A 18 -10.22 6.95 8.27
CA VAL A 18 -10.34 8.31 8.82
C VAL A 18 -10.92 9.34 7.86
N GLY A 19 -11.25 8.93 6.62
CA GLY A 19 -11.76 9.84 5.58
C GLY A 19 -10.74 10.89 5.16
N ASN A 20 -11.20 12.11 4.87
CA ASN A 20 -10.32 13.22 4.47
C ASN A 20 -9.63 13.86 5.70
N ALA A 21 -8.54 13.26 6.14
CA ALA A 21 -7.74 13.75 7.26
C ALA A 21 -7.20 15.17 7.03
N ALA A 22 -6.80 15.52 5.79
CA ALA A 22 -6.30 16.85 5.46
C ALA A 22 -7.37 17.93 5.68
N GLY A 23 -8.59 17.70 5.18
CA GLY A 23 -9.72 18.62 5.36
C GLY A 23 -10.14 18.72 6.83
N THR A 24 -10.18 17.59 7.56
CA THR A 24 -10.49 17.58 8.99
C THR A 24 -9.44 18.33 9.80
N GLY A 25 -8.15 18.09 9.55
CA GLY A 25 -7.04 18.79 10.18
C GLY A 25 -7.06 20.29 9.90
N ALA A 26 -7.39 20.71 8.67
CA ALA A 26 -7.52 22.12 8.32
C ALA A 26 -8.62 22.83 9.12
N ARG A 27 -9.80 22.20 9.26
CA ARG A 27 -10.89 22.75 10.11
C ARG A 27 -10.46 22.84 11.57
N MET A 28 -9.80 21.81 12.10
CA MET A 28 -9.27 21.80 13.47
C MET A 28 -8.26 22.94 13.71
N ALA A 29 -7.30 23.11 12.80
CA ALA A 29 -6.27 24.14 12.89
C ALA A 29 -6.84 25.56 12.70
N LEU A 30 -7.95 25.71 11.97
CA LEU A 30 -8.63 27.00 11.79
C LEU A 30 -9.21 27.53 13.10
N ILE A 31 -9.91 26.67 13.86
CA ILE A 31 -10.64 27.06 15.08
C ILE A 31 -9.83 26.89 16.37
N SER A 32 -8.70 26.17 16.35
CA SER A 32 -7.90 25.89 17.54
C SER A 32 -6.43 26.28 17.37
N ARG A 33 -5.96 27.23 18.19
CA ARG A 33 -4.54 27.60 18.28
C ARG A 33 -3.67 26.43 18.74
N ARG A 34 -4.16 25.62 19.68
CA ARG A 34 -3.46 24.43 20.18
C ARG A 34 -3.24 23.40 19.07
N ALA A 35 -4.29 23.06 18.32
CA ALA A 35 -4.19 22.11 17.21
C ALA A 35 -3.24 22.62 16.12
N ARG A 36 -3.24 23.93 15.86
CA ARG A 36 -2.31 24.55 14.93
C ARG A 36 -0.85 24.43 15.38
N GLU A 37 -0.57 24.62 16.67
CA GLU A 37 0.78 24.47 17.21
C GLU A 37 1.23 23.01 17.19
N GLU A 38 0.35 22.07 17.53
CA GLU A 38 0.61 20.64 17.43
C GLU A 38 0.97 20.23 16.00
N ALA A 39 0.25 20.74 14.99
CA ALA A 39 0.55 20.48 13.59
C ALA A 39 1.96 20.97 13.19
N LYS A 40 2.41 22.12 13.71
CA LYS A 40 3.78 22.62 13.48
C LYS A 40 4.83 21.71 14.13
N GLU A 41 4.60 21.25 15.36
CA GLU A 41 5.52 20.34 16.06
C GLU A 41 5.58 18.96 15.40
N ILE A 42 4.48 18.48 14.82
CA ILE A 42 4.48 17.29 13.97
C ILE A 42 5.32 17.56 12.71
N ALA A 43 5.08 18.67 12.00
CA ALA A 43 5.80 18.99 10.78
C ALA A 43 7.33 19.05 10.97
N LYS A 44 7.81 19.57 12.09
CA LYS A 44 9.25 19.59 12.45
C LYS A 44 9.86 18.19 12.61
N ARG A 45 9.06 17.17 12.92
CA ARG A 45 9.49 15.78 13.17
C ARG A 45 9.37 14.88 11.94
N VAL A 46 8.61 15.30 10.92
CA VAL A 46 8.45 14.52 9.69
C VAL A 46 9.75 14.56 8.89
N LYS A 47 10.21 13.38 8.47
CA LYS A 47 11.39 13.24 7.60
C LYS A 47 10.94 12.91 6.18
N TYR A 48 11.46 13.67 5.21
CA TYR A 48 11.27 13.36 3.81
C TYR A 48 12.19 12.20 3.39
N VAL A 49 11.67 11.27 2.60
CA VAL A 49 12.42 10.17 2.00
C VAL A 49 12.20 10.24 0.49
N GLU A 50 13.30 10.44 -0.25
CA GLU A 50 13.28 10.49 -1.71
C GLU A 50 13.30 9.06 -2.29
N LEU A 51 12.13 8.57 -2.69
CA LEU A 51 11.98 7.20 -3.19
C LEU A 51 12.73 6.96 -4.50
N ALA A 52 12.82 7.94 -5.39
CA ALA A 52 13.53 7.83 -6.66
C ALA A 52 15.05 7.61 -6.49
N ALA A 53 15.60 8.04 -5.34
CA ALA A 53 17.00 7.83 -4.99
C ALA A 53 17.25 6.48 -4.29
N GLN A 54 16.20 5.72 -3.95
CA GLN A 54 16.36 4.41 -3.32
C GLN A 54 16.64 3.34 -4.38
N PRO A 55 17.79 2.63 -4.33
CA PRO A 55 18.17 1.65 -5.34
C PRO A 55 17.13 0.54 -5.57
N GLU A 56 16.42 0.13 -4.52
CA GLU A 56 15.48 -0.99 -4.54
C GLU A 56 14.07 -0.59 -4.99
N TYR A 57 13.76 0.72 -5.02
CA TYR A 57 12.38 1.19 -5.23
C TYR A 57 11.79 0.70 -6.55
N ASN A 58 12.56 0.79 -7.64
CA ASN A 58 12.09 0.37 -8.96
C ASN A 58 11.71 -1.11 -8.99
N GLN A 59 12.52 -1.98 -8.37
CA GLN A 59 12.23 -3.41 -8.32
C GLN A 59 10.98 -3.69 -7.45
N VAL A 60 10.89 -3.07 -6.28
CA VAL A 60 9.72 -3.20 -5.39
C VAL A 60 8.44 -2.72 -6.08
N PHE A 61 8.50 -1.62 -6.83
CA PHE A 61 7.38 -1.07 -7.56
C PHE A 61 6.91 -2.01 -8.68
N LEU A 62 7.82 -2.54 -9.49
CA LEU A 62 7.51 -3.51 -10.54
C LEU A 62 6.88 -4.79 -9.97
N ASP A 63 7.41 -5.30 -8.85
CA ASP A 63 6.87 -6.50 -8.20
C ASP A 63 5.46 -6.26 -7.61
N ALA A 64 5.16 -5.03 -7.20
CA ALA A 64 3.85 -4.61 -6.70
C ALA A 64 2.83 -4.28 -7.81
N MET A 65 3.22 -4.22 -9.09
CA MET A 65 2.27 -4.03 -10.21
C MET A 65 1.41 -5.27 -10.48
N LEU A 66 1.85 -6.45 -10.06
CA LEU A 66 1.07 -7.68 -10.16
C LEU A 66 0.07 -7.76 -9.02
N PHE A 67 -1.11 -8.30 -9.29
CA PHE A 67 -2.15 -8.48 -8.27
C PHE A 67 -2.11 -9.90 -7.69
N PRO A 68 -2.07 -10.07 -6.36
CA PRO A 68 -1.86 -9.04 -5.33
C PRO A 68 -0.40 -8.58 -5.20
N HIS A 69 0.57 -9.39 -5.63
CA HIS A 69 1.99 -9.04 -5.68
C HIS A 69 2.71 -10.13 -6.49
N ARG A 70 3.92 -9.87 -7.01
CA ARG A 70 4.73 -10.92 -7.68
C ARG A 70 5.03 -12.09 -6.76
N ASP A 71 5.43 -11.79 -5.53
CA ASP A 71 5.60 -12.76 -4.46
C ASP A 71 4.28 -12.99 -3.71
N LEU A 72 3.62 -14.11 -4.02
CA LEU A 72 2.36 -14.53 -3.41
C LEU A 72 2.49 -14.99 -1.96
N SER A 73 3.71 -15.30 -1.49
CA SER A 73 3.94 -15.70 -0.09
C SER A 73 3.64 -14.55 0.89
N ARG A 74 3.60 -13.30 0.41
CA ARG A 74 3.21 -12.11 1.17
C ARG A 74 1.69 -11.99 1.39
N PHE A 75 0.88 -12.78 0.69
CA PHE A 75 -0.59 -12.72 0.72
C PHE A 75 -1.26 -14.11 0.89
N PRO A 76 -0.86 -14.92 1.88
CA PRO A 76 -1.33 -16.30 2.02
C PRO A 76 -2.85 -16.42 2.21
N ALA A 77 -3.50 -15.53 2.97
CA ALA A 77 -4.95 -15.61 3.17
C ALA A 77 -5.73 -15.23 1.91
N THR A 78 -5.23 -14.27 1.14
CA THR A 78 -5.79 -13.88 -0.16
C THR A 78 -5.71 -15.01 -1.16
N VAL A 79 -4.57 -15.70 -1.27
CA VAL A 79 -4.40 -16.87 -2.15
C VAL A 79 -5.37 -17.99 -1.77
N ARG A 80 -5.52 -18.30 -0.47
CA ARG A 80 -6.50 -19.31 0.00
C ARG A 80 -7.93 -18.96 -0.40
N ARG A 81 -8.31 -17.69 -0.29
CA ARG A 81 -9.67 -17.23 -0.58
C ARG A 81 -10.01 -17.22 -2.07
N LEU A 82 -9.04 -16.89 -2.94
CA LEU A 82 -9.26 -16.78 -4.38
C LEU A 82 -9.10 -18.11 -5.14
N GLY A 83 -8.72 -19.20 -4.47
CA GLY A 83 -8.81 -20.55 -5.01
C GLY A 83 -7.99 -20.77 -6.29
N GLY A 84 -6.68 -20.56 -6.27
CA GLY A 84 -5.72 -21.00 -7.32
C GLY A 84 -5.87 -20.36 -8.72
N GLY A 85 -6.99 -19.70 -9.01
CA GLY A 85 -7.31 -19.03 -10.26
C GLY A 85 -6.97 -17.54 -10.21
N LEU A 86 -5.71 -17.20 -9.90
CA LEU A 86 -5.25 -15.85 -10.13
C LEU A 86 -5.13 -15.64 -11.64
N VAL A 87 -6.11 -14.92 -12.21
CA VAL A 87 -6.03 -14.33 -13.54
C VAL A 87 -4.83 -13.40 -13.52
N LEU A 88 -3.70 -13.91 -14.01
CA LEU A 88 -2.49 -13.17 -14.32
C LEU A 88 -2.81 -12.17 -15.42
N CYS A 89 -3.36 -11.02 -15.05
CA CYS A 89 -3.37 -9.87 -15.94
C CYS A 89 -1.92 -9.36 -16.05
N GLY A 90 -1.14 -9.99 -16.94
CA GLY A 90 0.25 -9.58 -17.24
C GLY A 90 1.25 -10.71 -17.53
N LEU A 91 0.94 -11.97 -17.24
CA LEU A 91 1.82 -13.10 -17.60
C LEU A 91 1.08 -14.03 -18.55
N HIS A 92 1.29 -13.82 -19.85
CA HIS A 92 1.10 -14.87 -20.86
C HIS A 92 1.87 -16.10 -20.37
N ARG A 93 1.14 -17.15 -19.96
CA ARG A 93 1.73 -18.47 -19.77
C ARG A 93 2.31 -18.90 -21.12
N ARG A 94 3.62 -18.75 -21.34
CA ARG A 94 4.31 -19.63 -22.28
C ARG A 94 4.38 -21.01 -21.64
N GLN A 95 3.30 -21.77 -21.79
CA GLN A 95 3.38 -23.22 -21.80
C GLN A 95 3.41 -23.66 -23.26
N HIS A 96 4.60 -24.03 -23.75
CA HIS A 96 4.74 -25.06 -24.78
C HIS A 96 6.07 -25.78 -24.50
N GLY A 97 5.96 -27.10 -24.30
CA GLY A 97 7.03 -28.00 -23.86
C GLY A 97 7.99 -28.44 -24.99
N PRO A 98 8.76 -29.52 -24.78
CA PRO A 98 9.78 -29.95 -25.71
C PRO A 98 9.13 -30.58 -26.95
N GLY A 99 9.60 -30.15 -28.12
CA GLY A 99 9.34 -30.77 -29.42
C GLY A 99 10.65 -30.87 -30.17
#